data_AF-A0AAW0W981-F1
#
_entry.id   AF-A0AAW0W981-F1
#
_cell.length_a   1.000
_cell.length_b   1.000
_cell.length_c   1.000
_cell.angle_alpha   90.00
_cell.angle_beta   90.00
_cell.angle_gamma   90.00
#
_symmetry.space_group_name_H-M   'P 1'
#
loop_
_entity.id
_entity.type
_entity.pdbx_description
1 polymer ?
#
loop_
_entity_poly.entity_id
_entity_poly.type
_entity_poly.pdbx_seq_one_letter_code
_entity_poly.pdbx_strand_id
1 'polypeptide(L)'
;EMTAVMAGGVSFLQSPILIFVRLAEGVLLRDLIEASIPVRFIYVLLGPFHDEKDYQDIGLSISNLMASKAFRQAAYTVQSKSQLLFAANEVLPPPSYTRDIDLIDATQIMKKRESILIKNAQCEQAAAAAAAAAAAAGDGNDGDKKPPERNPLIRVGIPFYGVYRDIKDRYMKYPSDIID
;
A
#
# COMPACT_ATOMS: atom_id res chain seq x y z
N GLU A 1 -8.90 -22.32 -0.39
CA GLU A 1 -7.94 -23.32 -0.90
C GLU A 1 -6.67 -22.62 -1.35
N MET A 2 -5.52 -23.26 -1.17
CA MET A 2 -4.21 -22.70 -1.46
C MET A 2 -3.68 -23.16 -2.82
N THR A 3 -2.79 -22.35 -3.38
CA THR A 3 -1.95 -22.72 -4.52
C THR A 3 -0.51 -22.81 -4.05
N ALA A 4 0.15 -23.93 -4.35
CA ALA A 4 1.59 -24.08 -4.14
C ALA A 4 2.31 -23.76 -5.46
N VAL A 5 3.31 -22.87 -5.41
CA VAL A 5 4.16 -22.55 -6.56
C VAL A 5 5.60 -22.89 -6.20
N MET A 6 6.23 -23.72 -7.01
CA MET A 6 7.64 -24.11 -6.87
C MET A 6 8.36 -23.67 -8.13
N ALA A 7 9.45 -22.93 -7.96
CA ALA A 7 10.32 -22.50 -9.04
C ALA A 7 11.78 -22.78 -8.65
N GLY A 8 12.58 -23.36 -9.55
CA GLY A 8 13.98 -23.64 -9.25
C GLY A 8 14.81 -24.10 -10.44
N GLY A 9 16.11 -23.86 -10.33
CA GLY A 9 17.11 -24.34 -11.28
C GLY A 9 17.61 -25.75 -10.92
N VAL A 10 17.72 -26.63 -11.90
CA VAL A 10 18.34 -27.95 -11.78
C VAL A 10 19.32 -28.19 -12.92
N SER A 11 20.46 -28.83 -12.63
CA SER A 11 21.58 -28.98 -13.57
C SER A 11 21.38 -30.05 -14.65
N PHE A 12 20.41 -30.96 -14.48
CA PHE A 12 20.20 -32.10 -15.38
C PHE A 12 19.17 -31.83 -16.50
N LEU A 13 18.41 -30.73 -16.42
CA LEU A 13 17.43 -30.39 -17.45
C LEU A 13 18.10 -29.70 -18.63
N GLN A 14 17.77 -30.14 -19.85
CA GLN A 14 18.18 -29.47 -21.09
C GLN A 14 17.22 -28.33 -21.49
N SER A 15 15.98 -28.36 -21.00
CA SER A 15 14.92 -27.40 -21.31
C SER A 15 14.04 -27.14 -20.09
N PRO A 16 13.46 -25.94 -19.94
CA PRO A 16 12.54 -25.66 -18.85
C PRO A 16 11.25 -26.47 -18.98
N ILE A 17 10.74 -26.95 -17.85
CA ILE A 17 9.51 -27.72 -17.72
C ILE A 17 8.56 -26.95 -16.80
N LEU A 18 7.35 -26.74 -17.28
CA LEU A 18 6.24 -26.20 -16.51
C LEU A 18 5.16 -27.26 -16.35
N ILE A 19 4.80 -27.55 -15.10
CA ILE A 19 3.76 -28.50 -14.73
C ILE A 19 2.68 -27.74 -13.96
N PHE A 20 1.43 -27.93 -14.38
CA PHE A 20 0.26 -27.45 -13.67
C PHE A 20 -0.61 -28.63 -13.26
N VAL A 21 -0.91 -28.71 -11.96
CA VAL A 21 -1.74 -29.77 -11.39
C VAL A 21 -2.92 -29.14 -10.66
N ARG A 22 -4.14 -29.57 -11.03
CA ARG A 22 -5.37 -29.29 -10.29
C ARG A 22 -5.82 -30.57 -9.60
N LEU A 23 -5.82 -30.54 -8.26
CA LEU A 23 -6.36 -31.62 -7.45
C LEU A 23 -7.90 -31.59 -7.49
N ALA A 24 -8.51 -32.77 -7.46
CA ALA A 24 -9.97 -32.90 -7.44
C ALA A 24 -10.56 -32.28 -6.17
N GLU A 25 -9.93 -32.54 -5.03
CA GLU A 25 -10.26 -32.01 -3.71
C GLU A 25 -9.03 -31.34 -3.09
N GLY A 26 -9.25 -30.40 -2.17
CA GLY A 26 -8.17 -29.74 -1.45
C GLY A 26 -7.50 -30.68 -0.45
N VAL A 27 -6.22 -30.99 -0.66
CA VAL A 27 -5.44 -31.91 0.20
C VAL A 27 -4.47 -31.14 1.08
N LEU A 28 -4.37 -31.52 2.35
CA LEU A 28 -3.38 -30.98 3.29
C LEU A 28 -2.00 -31.60 3.05
N LEU A 29 -1.09 -30.83 2.46
CA LEU A 29 0.29 -31.25 2.23
C LEU A 29 1.19 -30.79 3.39
N ARG A 30 1.31 -31.63 4.42
CA ARG A 30 2.00 -31.30 5.69
C ARG A 30 3.49 -31.00 5.52
N ASP A 31 4.15 -31.67 4.59
CA ASP A 31 5.60 -31.52 4.39
C ASP A 31 5.95 -30.40 3.39
N LEU A 32 4.94 -29.82 2.74
CA LEU A 32 5.13 -28.87 1.66
C LEU A 32 4.89 -27.42 2.11
N ILE A 33 3.99 -27.24 3.07
CA ILE A 33 3.53 -25.92 3.54
C ILE A 33 3.43 -25.96 5.06
N GLU A 34 3.97 -24.93 5.71
CA GLU A 34 3.97 -24.78 7.17
C GLU A 34 2.56 -24.58 7.76
N ALA A 35 1.66 -23.98 6.98
CA ALA A 35 0.27 -23.76 7.36
C ALA A 35 -0.62 -24.96 7.00
N SER A 36 -1.57 -25.30 7.89
CA SER A 36 -2.59 -26.35 7.67
C SER A 36 -3.71 -25.90 6.73
N ILE A 37 -3.37 -25.48 5.51
CA ILE A 37 -4.32 -25.01 4.50
C ILE A 37 -4.36 -26.03 3.35
N PRO A 38 -5.56 -26.51 2.95
CA PRO A 38 -5.66 -27.49 1.86
C PRO A 38 -5.24 -26.86 0.53
N VAL A 39 -4.36 -27.56 -0.17
CA VAL A 39 -3.84 -27.19 -1.49
C VAL A 39 -4.75 -27.75 -2.57
N ARG A 40 -5.12 -26.92 -3.53
CA ARG A 40 -5.93 -27.32 -4.69
C ARG A 40 -5.13 -27.28 -5.99
N PHE A 41 -4.22 -26.32 -6.11
CA PHE A 41 -3.43 -26.10 -7.31
C PHE A 41 -1.95 -26.19 -6.98
N ILE A 42 -1.18 -26.84 -7.84
CA ILE A 42 0.27 -26.93 -7.75
C ILE A 42 0.88 -26.50 -9.08
N TYR A 43 1.82 -25.57 -9.02
CA TYR A 43 2.65 -25.16 -10.14
C TYR A 43 4.10 -25.55 -9.84
N VAL A 44 4.74 -26.24 -10.79
CA VAL A 44 6.15 -26.60 -10.73
C VAL A 44 6.83 -26.07 -11.98
N LEU A 45 7.78 -25.16 -11.80
CA LEU A 45 8.64 -24.61 -12.83
C LEU A 45 10.07 -25.02 -12.54
N LEU A 46 10.63 -25.88 -13.37
CA LEU A 46 12.01 -26.33 -13.26
C LEU A 46 12.74 -26.01 -14.56
N GLY A 47 13.97 -25.51 -14.46
CA GLY A 47 14.77 -25.25 -15.66
C GLY A 47 16.26 -25.40 -15.41
N PRO A 48 17.09 -25.33 -16.47
CA PRO A 48 18.53 -25.38 -16.35
C PRO A 48 19.07 -24.26 -15.44
N PHE A 49 20.18 -24.53 -14.75
CA PHE A 49 20.80 -23.58 -13.82
C PHE A 49 21.30 -22.27 -14.48
N HIS A 50 21.42 -22.24 -15.82
CA HIS A 50 21.88 -21.07 -16.56
C HIS A 50 20.93 -19.85 -16.45
N ASP A 51 19.64 -20.06 -16.18
CA ASP A 51 18.60 -19.01 -16.18
C ASP A 51 17.91 -18.83 -14.80
N GLU A 52 18.60 -19.12 -13.70
CA GLU A 52 17.98 -19.17 -12.35
C GLU A 52 17.27 -17.86 -11.94
N LYS A 53 17.75 -16.71 -12.42
CA LYS A 53 17.15 -15.40 -12.13
C LYS A 53 15.74 -15.25 -12.70
N ASP A 54 15.41 -15.91 -13.80
CA ASP A 54 14.13 -15.70 -14.47
C ASP A 54 13.01 -16.58 -13.87
N TYR A 55 13.34 -17.74 -13.32
CA TYR A 55 12.31 -18.67 -12.82
C TYR A 55 11.59 -18.18 -11.57
N GLN A 56 12.28 -17.44 -10.70
CA GLN A 56 11.66 -16.84 -9.51
C GLN A 56 10.64 -15.77 -9.91
N ASP A 57 10.98 -14.92 -10.88
CA ASP A 57 10.10 -13.86 -11.38
C ASP A 57 8.87 -14.44 -12.11
N ILE A 58 9.06 -15.53 -12.85
CA ILE A 58 7.95 -16.27 -13.46
C ILE A 58 7.06 -16.89 -12.37
N GLY A 59 7.64 -17.50 -11.33
CA GLY A 59 6.90 -18.05 -10.20
C GLY A 59 6.08 -16.98 -9.46
N LEU A 60 6.65 -15.79 -9.25
CA LEU A 60 5.96 -14.65 -8.68
C LEU A 60 4.80 -14.19 -9.57
N SER A 61 5.02 -14.12 -10.89
CA SER A 61 3.99 -13.75 -11.86
C SER A 61 2.81 -14.73 -11.81
N ILE A 62 3.07 -16.03 -11.72
CA ILE A 62 2.03 -17.07 -11.58
C ILE A 62 1.31 -16.94 -10.23
N SER A 63 2.03 -16.64 -9.15
CA SER A 63 1.42 -16.40 -7.83
C SER A 63 0.44 -15.24 -7.87
N ASN A 64 0.83 -14.12 -8.49
CA ASN A 64 -0.02 -12.95 -8.69
C ASN A 64 -1.23 -13.28 -9.58
N LEU A 65 -1.03 -14.06 -10.64
CA LEU A 65 -2.10 -14.53 -11.50
C LEU A 65 -3.12 -15.37 -10.72
N MET A 66 -2.67 -16.27 -9.84
CA MET A 66 -3.53 -17.09 -8.98
C MET A 66 -4.20 -16.30 -7.84
N ALA A 67 -3.65 -15.13 -7.48
CA ALA A 67 -4.31 -14.19 -6.57
C ALA A 67 -5.58 -13.57 -7.18
N SER A 68 -5.64 -13.42 -8.51
CA SER A 68 -6.83 -12.93 -9.21
C SER A 68 -8.00 -13.91 -9.11
N LYS A 69 -9.17 -13.40 -8.70
CA LYS A 69 -10.41 -14.19 -8.60
C LYS A 69 -10.86 -14.72 -9.97
N ALA A 70 -10.73 -13.91 -11.02
CA ALA A 70 -11.14 -14.28 -12.38
C ALA A 70 -10.33 -15.48 -12.90
N PHE A 71 -9.00 -15.41 -12.79
CA PHE A 71 -8.14 -16.51 -13.21
C PHE A 71 -8.37 -17.76 -12.38
N ARG A 72 -8.48 -17.62 -11.05
CA ARG A 72 -8.72 -18.77 -10.16
C ARG A 72 -10.03 -19.48 -10.50
N GLN A 73 -11.10 -18.75 -10.81
CA GLN A 73 -12.37 -19.32 -11.25
C GLN A 73 -12.24 -20.06 -12.58
N ALA A 74 -11.54 -19.48 -13.56
CA ALA A 74 -11.24 -20.16 -14.81
C ALA A 74 -10.42 -21.44 -14.59
N ALA A 75 -9.43 -21.42 -13.71
CA ALA A 75 -8.61 -22.59 -13.39
C ALA A 75 -9.44 -23.78 -12.84
N TYR A 76 -10.58 -23.52 -12.16
CA TYR A 76 -11.49 -24.59 -11.72
C TYR A 76 -12.31 -25.22 -12.84
N THR A 77 -12.55 -24.51 -13.94
CA THR A 77 -13.42 -24.99 -15.03
C THR A 77 -12.64 -25.56 -16.21
N VAL A 78 -11.43 -25.05 -16.45
CA VAL A 78 -10.58 -25.42 -17.59
C VAL A 78 -10.26 -26.92 -17.61
N GLN A 79 -10.31 -27.52 -18.80
CA GLN A 79 -9.94 -28.92 -19.04
C GLN A 79 -8.75 -29.07 -20.01
N SER A 80 -8.45 -28.04 -20.79
CA SER A 80 -7.36 -28.04 -21.78
C SER A 80 -6.28 -27.01 -21.45
N LYS A 81 -5.01 -27.35 -21.76
CA LYS A 81 -3.87 -26.43 -21.65
C LYS A 81 -4.11 -25.12 -22.41
N SER A 82 -4.69 -25.19 -23.61
CA SER A 82 -4.92 -24.01 -24.45
C SER A 82 -5.86 -23.01 -23.80
N GLN A 83 -6.91 -23.49 -23.12
CA GLN A 83 -7.86 -22.64 -22.40
C GLN A 83 -7.24 -22.01 -21.16
N LEU A 84 -6.35 -22.72 -20.45
CA LEU A 84 -5.62 -22.15 -19.31
C LEU A 84 -4.73 -20.98 -19.76
N LEU A 85 -4.02 -21.15 -20.87
CA LEU A 85 -3.16 -20.11 -21.44
C LEU A 85 -3.96 -18.90 -21.91
N PHE A 86 -5.13 -19.14 -22.52
CA PHE A 86 -6.04 -18.06 -22.91
C PHE A 86 -6.51 -17.25 -21.68
N ALA A 87 -6.94 -17.94 -20.62
CA ALA A 87 -7.36 -17.30 -19.37
C ALA A 87 -6.21 -16.53 -18.69
N ALA A 88 -4.97 -17.02 -18.81
CA ALA A 88 -3.80 -16.32 -18.29
C ALA A 88 -3.54 -15.01 -19.03
N ASN A 89 -3.61 -15.03 -20.36
CA ASN A 89 -3.40 -13.85 -21.21
C ASN A 89 -4.50 -12.79 -21.05
N GLU A 90 -5.72 -13.18 -20.68
CA GLU A 90 -6.80 -12.23 -20.41
C GLU A 90 -6.54 -11.39 -19.14
N VAL A 91 -5.96 -12.03 -18.11
CA VAL A 91 -5.72 -11.38 -16.80
C VAL A 91 -4.37 -10.67 -16.76
N LEU A 92 -3.37 -11.16 -17.50
CA LEU A 92 -2.08 -10.51 -17.68
C LEU A 92 -2.09 -9.79 -19.04
N PRO A 93 -2.61 -8.55 -19.14
CA PRO A 93 -2.50 -7.79 -20.37
C PRO A 93 -1.01 -7.64 -20.72
N PRO A 94 -0.62 -7.78 -22.00
CA PRO A 94 0.77 -7.66 -22.38
C PRO A 94 1.32 -6.29 -21.97
N PRO A 95 2.62 -6.19 -21.65
CA PRO A 95 3.25 -4.98 -21.10
C PRO A 95 3.16 -3.74 -22.00
N SER A 96 2.67 -3.89 -23.24
CA SER A 96 2.33 -2.76 -24.12
C SER A 96 1.18 -1.90 -23.60
N TYR A 97 0.23 -2.47 -22.84
CA TYR A 97 -0.93 -1.72 -22.31
C TYR A 97 -0.60 -0.88 -21.07
N THR A 98 0.50 -1.19 -20.37
CA THR A 98 0.89 -0.48 -19.14
C THR A 98 1.61 0.84 -19.40
N ARG A 99 2.17 1.06 -20.60
CA ARG A 99 2.78 2.37 -20.92
C ARG A 99 1.79 3.52 -20.86
N ASP A 100 0.52 3.25 -21.17
CA ASP A 100 -0.53 4.27 -21.16
C ASP A 100 -1.23 4.39 -19.79
N ILE A 101 -1.15 3.35 -18.95
CA ILE A 101 -1.84 3.29 -17.65
C ILE A 101 -0.94 3.82 -16.50
N ASP A 102 0.38 3.68 -16.63
CA ASP A 102 1.32 4.19 -15.62
C ASP A 102 1.58 5.70 -15.73
N LEU A 103 1.13 6.33 -16.81
CA LEU A 103 0.98 7.78 -16.84
C LEU A 103 -0.35 8.16 -16.20
N ILE A 104 -0.49 7.85 -14.90
CA ILE A 104 -1.32 8.70 -14.05
C ILE A 104 -0.72 10.08 -14.20
N ASP A 105 -1.33 10.87 -15.10
CA ASP A 105 -0.87 12.16 -15.57
C ASP A 105 -0.38 12.98 -14.38
N ALA A 106 0.94 13.08 -14.24
CA ALA A 106 1.56 13.77 -13.10
C ALA A 106 1.03 15.21 -13.00
N THR A 107 0.58 15.78 -14.12
CA THR A 107 -0.07 17.09 -14.16
C THR A 107 -1.43 17.11 -13.46
N GLN A 108 -2.21 16.02 -13.48
CA GLN A 108 -3.47 15.91 -12.75
C GLN A 108 -3.25 15.83 -11.25
N ILE A 109 -2.21 15.11 -10.81
CA ILE A 109 -1.82 15.06 -9.40
C ILE A 109 -1.36 16.44 -8.93
N MET A 110 -0.55 17.14 -9.73
CA MET A 110 -0.08 18.49 -9.41
C MET A 110 -1.24 19.50 -9.35
N LYS A 111 -2.13 19.53 -10.35
CA LYS A 111 -3.32 20.40 -10.37
C LYS A 111 -4.25 20.13 -9.19
N LYS A 112 -4.47 18.85 -8.84
CA LYS A 112 -5.30 18.47 -7.70
C LYS A 112 -4.67 18.96 -6.38
N ARG A 113 -3.35 18.82 -6.21
CA ARG A 113 -2.61 19.35 -5.05
C ARG A 113 -2.69 20.88 -4.97
N GLU A 114 -2.50 21.58 -6.08
CA GLU A 114 -2.61 23.04 -6.14
C GLU A 114 -4.01 23.53 -5.75
N SER A 115 -5.06 22.87 -6.25
CA SER A 115 -6.44 23.21 -5.89
C SER A 115 -6.75 23.00 -4.40
N ILE A 116 -6.10 22.02 -3.77
CA ILE A 116 -6.24 21.76 -2.32
C ILE A 116 -5.51 22.85 -1.52
N LEU A 117 -4.29 23.23 -1.95
CA LEU A 117 -3.53 24.31 -1.31
C LEU A 117 -4.28 25.65 -1.37
N ILE A 118 -4.86 26.00 -2.54
CA ILE A 118 -5.64 27.22 -2.71
C ILE A 118 -6.89 27.20 -1.83
N LYS A 119 -7.62 26.07 -1.77
CA LYS A 119 -8.80 25.93 -0.91
C LYS A 119 -8.46 26.05 0.57
N ASN A 120 -7.34 25.47 1.01
CA ASN A 120 -6.89 25.58 2.39
C ASN A 120 -6.49 27.01 2.74
N ALA A 121 -5.75 27.71 1.86
CA ALA A 121 -5.39 29.11 2.07
C ALA A 121 -6.63 30.04 2.10
N GLN A 122 -7.64 29.77 1.27
CA GLN A 122 -8.90 30.50 1.28
C GLN A 122 -9.72 30.21 2.55
N CYS A 123 -9.77 28.96 3.00
CA CYS A 123 -10.39 28.59 4.28
C CYS A 123 -9.68 29.22 5.47
N GLU A 124 -8.34 29.28 5.47
CA GLU A 124 -7.54 29.95 6.51
C GLU A 124 -7.79 31.46 6.53
N GLN A 125 -7.88 32.11 5.37
CA GLN A 125 -8.20 33.53 5.28
C GLN A 125 -9.65 33.82 5.67
N ALA A 126 -10.59 32.95 5.31
CA ALA A 126 -11.98 33.05 5.74
C ALA A 126 -12.13 32.80 7.25
N ALA A 127 -11.37 31.86 7.81
CA ALA A 127 -11.31 31.60 9.25
C ALA A 127 -10.66 32.76 10.02
N ALA A 128 -9.58 33.36 9.49
CA ALA A 128 -8.94 34.54 10.06
C ALA A 128 -9.84 35.79 9.99
N ALA A 129 -10.57 35.98 8.88
CA ALA A 129 -11.55 37.06 8.74
C ALA A 129 -12.76 36.85 9.67
N ALA A 130 -13.24 35.62 9.83
CA ALA A 130 -14.29 35.28 10.78
C ALA A 130 -13.84 35.47 12.24
N ALA A 131 -12.58 35.14 12.56
CA ALA A 131 -11.98 35.41 13.87
C ALA A 131 -11.81 36.91 14.14
N ALA A 132 -11.43 37.71 13.14
CA ALA A 132 -11.35 39.16 13.25
C ALA A 132 -12.73 39.83 13.40
N ALA A 133 -13.75 39.31 12.71
CA ALA A 133 -15.15 39.76 12.86
C ALA A 133 -15.73 39.39 14.24
N ALA A 134 -15.39 38.21 14.77
CA ALA A 134 -15.76 37.80 16.14
C ALA A 134 -15.06 38.67 17.21
N ALA A 135 -13.83 39.13 16.97
CA ALA A 135 -13.12 40.04 17.86
C ALA A 135 -13.70 41.47 17.88
N ALA A 136 -14.42 41.88 16.82
CA ALA A 136 -15.06 43.19 16.74
C ALA A 136 -16.47 43.24 17.39
N ALA A 137 -17.04 42.09 17.77
CA ALA A 137 -18.42 41.99 18.24
C ALA A 137 -18.60 41.60 19.73
N GLY A 138 -17.54 41.60 20.54
CA GLY A 138 -17.61 41.18 21.94
C GLY A 138 -16.96 42.15 22.93
N ASP A 139 -17.75 43.09 23.44
CA ASP A 139 -17.54 43.71 24.75
C ASP A 139 -18.31 42.88 25.79
N GLY A 140 -17.63 42.47 26.87
CA GLY A 140 -18.25 41.84 28.03
C GLY A 140 -17.85 40.39 28.33
N ASN A 141 -17.05 40.25 29.40
CA ASN A 141 -16.93 39.12 30.34
C ASN A 141 -15.67 38.22 30.25
N ASP A 142 -15.06 38.04 31.42
CA ASP A 142 -13.82 37.32 31.73
C ASP A 142 -13.76 35.87 31.21
N GLY A 143 -12.58 35.47 30.72
CA GLY A 143 -12.20 34.07 30.52
C GLY A 143 -11.39 33.78 29.25
N ASP A 144 -10.15 33.34 29.42
CA ASP A 144 -9.28 32.72 28.40
C ASP A 144 -8.87 33.56 27.17
N LYS A 145 -7.92 34.49 27.37
CA LYS A 145 -7.02 34.91 26.30
C LYS A 145 -6.17 33.72 25.86
N LYS A 146 -6.55 33.04 24.77
CA LYS A 146 -5.66 32.11 24.06
C LYS A 146 -4.32 32.82 23.80
N PRO A 147 -3.17 32.26 24.24
CA PRO A 147 -1.88 32.86 23.93
C PRO A 147 -1.68 32.88 22.40
N PRO A 148 -0.92 33.86 21.87
CA PRO A 148 -0.72 34.02 20.44
C PRO A 148 -0.19 32.73 19.81
N GLU A 149 -0.70 32.43 18.62
CA GLU A 149 -0.39 31.22 17.88
C GLU A 149 1.13 31.10 17.65
N ARG A 150 1.67 29.94 18.00
CA ARG A 150 3.12 29.70 18.12
C ARG A 150 3.78 29.81 16.75
N ASN A 151 4.68 30.79 16.58
CA ASN A 151 5.57 30.87 15.43
C ASN A 151 6.82 29.99 15.65
N PRO A 152 6.94 28.80 15.02
CA PRO A 152 8.05 27.87 15.25
C PRO A 152 9.37 28.32 14.59
N LEU A 153 9.34 29.37 13.77
CA LEU A 153 10.48 29.86 12.99
C LEU A 153 11.38 30.84 13.77
N ILE A 154 10.98 31.27 14.97
CA ILE A 154 11.78 32.18 15.80
C ILE A 154 12.89 31.36 16.48
N ARG A 155 14.11 31.44 15.93
CA ARG A 155 15.30 30.84 16.54
C ARG A 155 15.76 31.65 17.74
N VAL A 156 15.32 31.22 18.91
CA VAL A 156 15.92 31.60 20.18
C VAL A 156 17.20 30.78 20.38
N GLY A 157 18.36 31.42 20.51
CA GLY A 157 19.68 30.79 20.59
C GLY A 157 19.96 29.98 21.87
N ILE A 158 18.91 29.42 22.49
CA ILE A 158 18.96 28.64 23.72
C ILE A 158 18.67 27.17 23.35
N PRO A 159 19.56 26.22 23.66
CA PRO A 159 19.29 24.81 23.40
C PRO A 159 18.02 24.37 24.15
N PHE A 160 17.17 23.58 23.51
CA PHE A 160 15.92 23.02 24.06
C PHE A 160 14.83 24.02 24.50
N TYR A 161 14.91 25.30 24.11
CA TYR A 161 13.90 26.30 24.49
C TYR A 161 12.46 25.96 24.07
N GLY A 162 12.31 25.30 22.92
CA GLY A 162 10.99 24.85 22.46
C GLY A 162 10.32 23.88 23.44
N VAL A 163 11.11 23.01 24.07
CA VAL A 163 10.63 22.05 25.07
C VAL A 163 10.33 22.76 26.39
N TYR A 164 11.23 23.65 26.84
CA TYR A 164 11.00 24.45 28.05
C TYR A 164 9.69 25.25 28.00
N ARG A 165 9.40 25.88 26.85
CA ARG A 165 8.18 26.66 26.67
C ARG A 165 6.93 25.78 26.55
N ASP A 166 7.05 24.64 25.88
CA ASP A 166 5.96 23.65 25.78
C ASP A 166 5.61 23.07 27.16
N ILE A 167 6.61 22.80 28.01
CA ILE A 167 6.37 22.40 29.41
C ILE A 167 5.69 23.52 30.17
N LYS A 168 6.19 24.77 30.10
CA LYS A 168 5.60 25.91 30.82
C LYS A 168 4.13 26.15 30.44
N ASP A 169 3.81 26.09 29.16
CA ASP A 169 2.47 26.39 28.64
C ASP A 169 1.50 25.21 28.82
N ARG A 170 2.01 23.96 28.81
CA ARG A 170 1.20 22.75 28.96
C ARG A 170 0.99 22.36 30.43
N TYR A 171 1.99 22.55 31.29
CA TYR A 171 1.92 22.25 32.73
C TYR A 171 0.77 22.98 33.41
N MET A 172 0.54 24.24 33.04
CA MET A 172 -0.51 25.07 33.64
C MET A 172 -1.93 24.57 33.34
N LYS A 173 -2.11 23.73 32.32
CA LYS A 173 -3.42 23.22 31.89
C LYS A 173 -3.79 21.85 32.49
N TYR A 174 -2.82 21.11 33.02
CA TYR A 174 -3.01 19.76 33.54
C TYR A 174 -2.35 19.57 34.91
N PRO A 175 -2.78 20.30 35.95
CA PRO A 175 -2.25 20.13 37.30
C PRO A 175 -2.54 18.73 37.88
N SER A 176 -3.52 18.01 37.31
CA SER A 176 -3.86 16.63 37.64
C SER A 176 -2.77 15.62 37.26
N ASP A 177 -1.97 15.86 36.22
CA ASP A 177 -1.05 14.86 35.67
C ASP A 177 0.25 14.69 36.50
N ILE A 178 0.47 15.57 37.47
CA ILE A 178 1.66 15.55 38.35
C ILE A 178 1.32 15.05 39.76
N ILE A 179 0.03 15.04 40.10
CA ILE A 179 -0.44 14.61 41.42
C ILE A 179 -1.18 13.28 41.21
N ASP A 180 -0.41 12.21 41.12
CA ASP A 180 -0.83 10.82 41.30
C ASP A 180 0.21 10.11 42.18
#